data_AF-A0A380PRD4-F1
#
_entry.id   AF-A0A380PRD4-F1
#
_cell.length_a   1.000
_cell.length_b   1.000
_cell.length_c   1.000
_cell.angle_alpha   90.00
_cell.angle_beta   90.00
_cell.angle_gamma   90.00
#
_symmetry.space_group_name_H-M   'P 1'
#
loop_
_entity.id
_entity.type
_entity.pdbx_description
1 polymer ?
#
loop_
_entity_poly.entity_id
_entity_poly.type
_entity_poly.pdbx_seq_one_letter_code
_entity_poly.pdbx_strand_id
1 'polypeptide(L)'
;MKTTFFGILQRIGRSFMLPIALLPVAGLLLGIGASFTNQTTIDSYGLQSVLGDGTILHALLTVMKSSGSVVFSNLPVLFAIGVAMGMAKKEKEVAAISGAIGFFVMHATINAMLEIRGLLVAGALPDARRCFYMPRPHMPIWTVWRWK
;
A
#
# COMPACT_ATOMS: atom_id res chain seq x y z
N MET A 1 22.30 5.93 32.66
CA MET A 1 21.94 6.62 31.41
C MET A 1 21.43 5.67 30.30
N LYS A 2 20.61 4.65 30.60
CA LYS A 2 20.11 3.67 29.58
C LYS A 2 18.57 3.63 29.43
N THR A 3 17.83 4.29 30.31
CA THR A 3 16.35 4.24 30.34
C THR A 3 15.71 5.08 29.22
N THR A 4 16.30 6.21 28.85
CA THR A 4 15.73 7.13 27.85
C THR A 4 15.78 6.57 26.42
N PHE A 5 16.89 5.95 26.02
CA PHE A 5 17.03 5.35 24.68
C PHE A 5 16.08 4.16 24.50
N PHE A 6 15.99 3.31 25.52
CA PHE A 6 15.05 2.17 25.53
C PHE A 6 13.60 2.63 25.46
N GLY A 7 13.25 3.73 26.14
CA GLY A 7 11.91 4.33 26.09
C GLY A 7 11.54 4.91 24.72
N ILE A 8 12.48 5.51 23.99
CA ILE A 8 12.26 6.01 22.61
C ILE A 8 12.03 4.84 21.66
N LEU A 9 12.85 3.79 21.75
CA LEU A 9 12.73 2.60 20.90
C LEU A 9 11.39 1.87 21.13
N GLN A 10 10.95 1.77 22.39
CA GLN A 10 9.65 1.19 22.73
C GLN A 10 8.48 2.04 22.20
N ARG A 11 8.59 3.37 22.25
CA ARG A 11 7.57 4.28 21.70
C ARG A 11 7.47 4.16 20.19
N ILE A 12 8.60 4.07 19.50
CA ILE A 12 8.65 3.80 18.05
C ILE A 12 7.96 2.47 17.74
N GLY A 13 8.29 1.39 18.47
CA GLY A 13 7.63 0.09 18.29
C GLY A 13 6.10 0.14 18.50
N ARG A 14 5.63 0.88 19.51
CA ARG A 14 4.19 1.07 19.75
C ARG A 14 3.51 1.90 18.65
N SER A 15 4.21 2.86 18.05
CA SER A 15 3.68 3.68 16.94
C SER A 15 3.41 2.87 15.66
N PHE A 16 4.21 1.82 15.43
CA PHE A 16 4.04 0.92 14.29
C PHE A 16 2.82 0.01 14.41
N MET A 17 2.23 -0.13 15.60
CA MET A 17 1.09 -1.00 15.81
C MET A 17 -0.17 -0.52 15.08
N LEU A 18 -0.34 0.80 14.93
CA LEU A 18 -1.52 1.39 14.33
C LEU A 18 -1.66 1.06 12.82
N PRO A 19 -0.61 1.20 11.98
CA PRO A 19 -0.66 0.73 10.60
C PRO A 19 -0.78 -0.80 10.47
N ILE A 20 -0.10 -1.56 11.34
CA ILE A 20 -0.10 -3.03 11.27
C ILE A 20 -1.50 -3.61 11.53
N ALA A 21 -2.32 -2.96 12.36
CA ALA A 21 -3.68 -3.38 12.63
C ALA A 21 -4.60 -3.38 11.39
N LEU A 22 -4.26 -2.63 10.34
CA LEU A 22 -5.05 -2.55 9.09
C LEU A 22 -4.71 -3.66 8.09
N LEU A 23 -3.54 -4.30 8.24
CA LEU A 23 -3.06 -5.33 7.31
C LEU A 23 -3.94 -6.59 7.24
N PRO A 24 -4.49 -7.13 8.36
CA PRO A 24 -5.34 -8.32 8.30
C PRO A 24 -6.61 -8.11 7.49
N VAL A 25 -7.26 -6.96 7.64
CA VAL A 25 -8.48 -6.62 6.92
C VAL A 25 -8.18 -6.46 5.43
N ALA A 26 -7.13 -5.69 5.08
CA ALA A 26 -6.71 -5.53 3.68
C ALA A 26 -6.31 -6.87 3.04
N GLY A 27 -5.63 -7.74 3.79
CA GLY A 27 -5.24 -9.08 3.36
C GLY A 27 -6.43 -10.00 3.12
N LEU A 28 -7.44 -9.95 3.97
CA LEU A 28 -8.68 -10.72 3.80
C LEU A 28 -9.46 -10.24 2.57
N LEU A 29 -9.63 -8.92 2.40
CA LEU A 29 -10.29 -8.34 1.22
C LEU A 29 -9.58 -8.70 -0.08
N LEU A 30 -8.24 -8.59 -0.11
CA LEU A 30 -7.44 -8.95 -1.28
C LEU A 30 -7.45 -10.46 -1.53
N GLY A 31 -7.37 -11.27 -0.48
CA GLY A 31 -7.32 -12.73 -0.56
C GLY A 31 -8.63 -13.32 -1.08
N ILE A 32 -9.77 -12.87 -0.53
CA ILE A 32 -11.10 -13.27 -1.03
C ILE A 32 -11.28 -12.72 -2.45
N GLY A 33 -11.07 -11.43 -2.67
CA GLY A 33 -11.21 -10.81 -3.99
C GLY A 33 -10.35 -11.49 -5.07
N ALA A 34 -9.13 -11.92 -4.76
CA ALA A 34 -8.26 -12.61 -5.73
C ALA A 34 -8.64 -14.09 -5.96
N SER A 35 -9.08 -14.81 -4.92
CA SER A 35 -9.43 -16.23 -5.02
C SER A 35 -10.68 -16.47 -5.86
N PHE A 36 -11.64 -15.53 -5.78
CA PHE A 36 -12.93 -15.59 -6.49
C PHE A 36 -12.93 -14.86 -7.85
N THR A 37 -11.83 -14.20 -8.28
CA THR A 37 -11.70 -13.51 -9.59
C THR A 37 -10.68 -14.14 -10.55
N ASN A 38 -10.03 -15.25 -10.20
CA ASN A 38 -9.09 -15.93 -11.09
C ASN A 38 -9.81 -16.82 -12.10
N GLN A 39 -9.45 -16.70 -13.39
CA GLN A 39 -10.03 -17.47 -14.51
C GLN A 39 -10.03 -18.99 -14.27
N THR A 40 -8.99 -19.51 -13.60
CA THR A 40 -8.88 -20.95 -13.26
C THR A 40 -9.90 -21.41 -12.22
N THR A 41 -10.40 -20.52 -11.36
CA THR A 41 -11.46 -20.85 -10.38
C THR A 41 -12.83 -20.86 -11.05
N ILE A 42 -13.05 -20.00 -12.05
CA ILE A 42 -14.28 -19.93 -12.84
C ILE A 42 -14.43 -21.20 -13.70
N ASP A 43 -13.33 -21.68 -14.28
CA ASP A 43 -13.29 -22.94 -15.04
C ASP A 43 -13.40 -24.19 -14.13
N SER A 44 -12.81 -24.15 -12.92
CA SER A 44 -12.84 -25.32 -12.01
C SER A 44 -14.16 -25.50 -11.25
N TYR A 45 -14.96 -24.44 -11.06
CA TYR A 45 -16.24 -24.50 -10.34
C TYR A 45 -17.47 -24.68 -11.25
N GLY A 46 -17.30 -24.77 -12.58
CA GLY A 46 -18.41 -25.08 -13.51
C GLY A 46 -19.57 -24.06 -13.50
N LEU A 47 -19.31 -22.81 -13.12
CA LEU A 47 -20.33 -21.77 -12.90
C LEU A 47 -20.31 -20.65 -13.96
N GLN A 48 -20.04 -21.01 -15.23
CA GLN A 48 -20.09 -20.10 -16.38
C GLN A 48 -21.44 -19.36 -16.56
N SER A 49 -22.54 -19.90 -16.02
CA SER A 49 -23.91 -19.36 -16.19
C SER A 49 -24.29 -18.25 -15.21
N VAL A 50 -23.66 -18.17 -14.03
CA VAL A 50 -23.94 -17.14 -13.00
C VAL A 50 -22.76 -16.19 -12.81
N LEU A 51 -21.54 -16.63 -13.14
CA LEU A 51 -20.30 -15.89 -12.95
C LEU A 51 -19.59 -15.52 -14.28
N GLY A 52 -20.33 -15.45 -15.38
CA GLY A 52 -19.83 -14.94 -16.66
C GLY A 52 -19.61 -13.42 -16.68
N ASP A 53 -18.85 -12.95 -17.67
CA ASP A 53 -18.50 -11.54 -17.90
C ASP A 53 -19.74 -10.62 -17.94
N GLY A 54 -20.05 -9.97 -16.82
CA GLY A 54 -21.16 -9.02 -16.70
C GLY A 54 -22.00 -9.15 -15.43
N THR A 55 -21.89 -10.23 -14.65
CA THR A 55 -22.68 -10.36 -13.42
C THR A 55 -22.18 -9.42 -12.33
N ILE A 56 -23.11 -8.77 -11.62
CA ILE A 56 -22.88 -7.88 -10.46
C ILE A 56 -21.90 -8.49 -9.44
N LEU A 57 -21.90 -9.82 -9.30
CA LEU A 57 -21.02 -10.54 -8.38
C LEU A 57 -19.53 -10.44 -8.77
N HIS A 58 -19.19 -10.56 -10.05
CA HIS A 58 -17.81 -10.41 -10.52
C HIS A 58 -17.32 -8.96 -10.39
N ALA A 59 -18.20 -7.98 -10.65
CA ALA A 59 -17.92 -6.57 -10.41
C ALA A 59 -17.67 -6.29 -8.92
N LEU A 60 -18.51 -6.82 -8.03
CA LEU A 60 -18.37 -6.66 -6.58
C LEU A 60 -17.07 -7.28 -6.05
N LEU A 61 -16.72 -8.48 -6.52
CA LEU A 61 -15.46 -9.17 -6.15
C LEU A 61 -14.22 -8.46 -6.70
N THR A 62 -14.31 -7.88 -7.89
CA THR A 62 -13.25 -7.05 -8.48
C THR A 62 -13.06 -5.75 -7.68
N VAL A 63 -14.15 -5.12 -7.25
CA VAL A 63 -14.10 -3.96 -6.35
C VAL A 63 -13.46 -4.35 -5.01
N MET A 64 -13.80 -5.51 -4.44
CA MET A 64 -13.21 -6.02 -3.20
C MET A 64 -11.69 -6.24 -3.34
N LYS A 65 -11.24 -6.87 -4.43
CA LYS A 65 -9.81 -7.04 -4.75
C LYS A 65 -9.08 -5.71 -4.90
N SER A 66 -9.66 -4.78 -5.65
CA SER A 66 -9.08 -3.46 -5.90
C SER A 66 -8.98 -2.64 -4.62
N SER A 67 -10.02 -2.67 -3.78
CA SER A 67 -10.01 -1.96 -2.50
C SER A 67 -8.92 -2.49 -1.56
N GLY A 68 -8.71 -3.82 -1.50
CA GLY A 68 -7.63 -4.43 -0.73
C GLY A 68 -6.24 -4.04 -1.23
N SER A 69 -6.01 -4.01 -2.55
CA SER A 69 -4.70 -3.68 -3.13
C SER A 69 -4.30 -2.22 -2.94
N VAL A 70 -5.25 -1.28 -2.90
CA VAL A 70 -4.99 0.14 -2.67
C VAL A 70 -4.37 0.38 -1.28
N VAL A 71 -4.81 -0.36 -0.26
CA VAL A 71 -4.26 -0.24 1.10
C VAL A 71 -2.78 -0.66 1.14
N PHE A 72 -2.43 -1.76 0.48
CA PHE A 72 -1.03 -2.21 0.38
C PHE A 72 -0.18 -1.28 -0.48
N SER A 73 -0.75 -0.71 -1.54
CA SER A 73 -0.03 0.21 -2.45
C SER A 73 0.33 1.52 -1.77
N ASN A 74 -0.49 1.98 -0.82
CA ASN A 74 -0.28 3.23 -0.07
C ASN A 74 0.21 2.98 1.37
N LEU A 75 0.62 1.75 1.68
CA LEU A 75 1.14 1.35 2.98
C LEU A 75 2.29 2.26 3.46
N PRO A 76 3.27 2.68 2.63
CA PRO A 76 4.33 3.58 3.07
C PRO A 76 3.81 4.92 3.62
N VAL A 77 2.76 5.49 3.02
CA VAL A 77 2.12 6.73 3.49
C VAL A 77 1.44 6.50 4.84
N LEU A 78 0.71 5.38 4.99
CA LEU A 78 0.08 5.02 6.26
C LEU A 78 1.11 4.87 7.40
N PHE A 79 2.27 4.29 7.10
CA PHE A 79 3.38 4.18 8.05
C PHE A 79 4.00 5.54 8.39
N ALA A 80 4.17 6.44 7.42
CA ALA A 80 4.69 7.79 7.67
C ALA A 80 3.78 8.58 8.64
N ILE A 81 2.47 8.52 8.43
CA ILE A 81 1.47 9.14 9.30
C ILE A 81 1.46 8.46 10.68
N GLY A 82 1.46 7.12 10.73
CA GLY A 82 1.42 6.34 11.96
C GLY A 82 2.62 6.58 12.88
N VAL A 83 3.83 6.62 12.31
CA VAL A 83 5.07 6.90 13.07
C VAL A 83 5.05 8.33 13.61
N ALA A 84 4.68 9.32 12.77
CA ALA A 84 4.62 10.71 13.20
C ALA A 84 3.61 10.92 14.34
N MET A 85 2.42 10.31 14.25
CA MET A 85 1.41 10.34 15.31
C MET A 85 1.87 9.65 16.60
N GLY A 86 2.51 8.48 16.51
CA GLY A 86 2.90 7.71 17.69
C GLY A 86 4.15 8.25 18.41
N MET A 87 4.97 9.05 17.74
CA MET A 87 6.10 9.75 18.35
C MET A 87 5.70 11.09 19.00
N ALA A 88 4.64 11.74 18.51
CA ALA A 88 4.17 13.04 18.99
C ALA A 88 3.70 13.00 20.46
N LYS A 89 4.17 13.96 21.26
CA LYS A 89 3.75 14.15 22.67
C LYS A 89 2.53 15.07 22.80
N LYS A 90 2.37 16.02 21.87
CA LYS A 90 1.32 17.04 21.80
C LYS A 90 0.90 17.18 20.33
N GLU A 91 -0.32 17.66 20.07
CA GLU A 91 -0.83 17.94 18.71
C GLU A 91 -0.62 16.78 17.73
N LYS A 92 -1.21 15.61 18.02
CA LYS A 92 -1.00 14.39 17.22
C LYS A 92 -1.47 14.54 15.78
N GLU A 93 -2.52 15.32 15.54
CA GLU A 93 -3.07 15.58 14.20
C GLU A 93 -2.07 16.35 13.32
N VAL A 94 -1.47 17.42 13.84
CA VAL A 94 -0.49 18.23 13.11
C VAL A 94 0.76 17.42 12.80
N ALA A 95 1.20 16.58 13.75
CA ALA A 95 2.31 15.66 13.52
C ALA A 95 1.99 14.65 12.41
N ALA A 96 0.76 14.13 12.37
CA ALA A 96 0.29 13.20 11.33
C ALA A 96 0.41 13.83 9.93
N ILE A 97 -0.10 15.05 9.78
CA ILE A 97 -0.10 15.79 8.51
C ILE A 97 1.34 16.13 8.10
N SER A 98 2.18 16.56 9.05
CA SER A 98 3.61 16.83 8.78
C SER A 98 4.34 15.56 8.32
N GLY A 99 4.00 14.39 8.86
CA GLY A 99 4.55 13.10 8.44
C GLY A 99 4.17 12.74 7.00
N ALA A 100 2.90 12.94 6.63
CA ALA A 100 2.43 12.73 5.25
C ALA A 100 3.14 13.66 4.26
N ILE A 101 3.22 14.96 4.57
CA ILE A 101 3.89 15.94 3.70
C ILE A 101 5.38 15.62 3.58
N GLY A 102 6.05 15.29 4.68
CA GLY A 102 7.47 14.89 4.65
C GLY A 102 7.73 13.68 3.76
N PHE A 103 6.83 12.69 3.77
CA PHE A 103 6.91 11.54 2.87
C PHE A 103 6.83 11.94 1.39
N PHE A 104 5.88 12.82 1.03
CA PHE A 104 5.74 13.29 -0.35
C PHE A 104 6.92 14.15 -0.81
N VAL A 105 7.41 15.05 0.05
CA VAL A 105 8.60 15.87 -0.24
C VAL A 105 9.83 14.99 -0.44
N MET A 106 10.01 13.97 0.39
CA MET A 106 11.10 13.00 0.21
C MET A 106 11.03 12.32 -1.16
N HIS A 107 9.84 11.89 -1.60
CA HIS A 107 9.66 11.28 -2.92
C HIS A 107 9.96 12.27 -4.05
N ALA A 108 9.48 13.52 -3.96
CA ALA A 108 9.75 14.55 -4.95
C ALA A 108 11.26 14.87 -5.06
N THR A 109 11.96 14.98 -3.93
CA THR A 109 13.40 15.25 -3.90
C THR A 109 14.22 14.11 -4.50
N ILE A 110 13.86 12.86 -4.22
CA ILE A 110 14.51 11.69 -4.84
C ILE A 110 14.32 11.74 -6.35
N ASN A 111 13.11 12.01 -6.83
CA ASN A 111 12.82 12.12 -8.26
C ASN A 111 13.66 13.24 -8.91
N ALA A 112 13.71 14.43 -8.31
CA ALA A 112 14.52 15.54 -8.82
C ALA A 112 16.03 15.21 -8.84
N MET A 113 16.54 14.52 -7.82
CA MET A 113 17.95 14.07 -7.80
C MET A 113 18.27 13.05 -8.89
N LEU A 114 17.32 12.17 -9.23
CA LEU A 114 17.47 11.19 -10.30
C LEU A 114 17.44 11.85 -11.69
N GLU A 115 16.61 12.88 -11.88
CA GLU A 115 16.59 13.72 -13.09
C GLU A 115 17.95 14.39 -13.32
N ILE A 116 18.51 15.03 -12.30
CA ILE A 116 19.80 15.72 -12.38
C ILE A 116 20.95 14.75 -12.70
N ARG A 117 20.89 13.50 -12.19
CA ARG A 117 21.93 12.49 -12.42
C ARG A 117 21.80 11.72 -13.74
N GLY A 118 20.76 11.98 -14.54
CA GLY A 118 20.54 11.30 -15.81
C GLY A 118 20.31 9.78 -15.68
N LEU A 119 19.98 9.30 -14.48
CA LEU A 119 19.72 7.88 -14.20
C LEU A 119 18.28 7.47 -14.53
N LEU A 120 17.48 8.40 -15.07
CA LEU A 120 16.12 8.13 -15.50
C LEU A 120 16.10 7.73 -16.97
N VAL A 121 15.63 6.51 -17.24
CA VAL A 121 15.20 6.10 -18.57
C VAL A 121 14.03 6.99 -19.00
N ALA A 122 14.13 7.60 -20.18
CA ALA A 122 13.06 8.40 -20.78
C ALA A 122 11.76 7.56 -20.86
N GLY A 123 10.77 7.91 -20.03
CA GLY A 123 9.48 7.21 -19.93
C GLY A 123 9.19 6.51 -18.59
N ALA A 124 10.11 6.54 -17.62
CA ALA A 124 9.90 5.92 -16.30
C ALA A 124 8.93 6.72 -15.38
N LEU A 125 8.67 7.99 -15.68
CA LEU A 125 7.70 8.82 -14.96
C LEU A 125 6.51 9.13 -15.86
N PRO A 126 5.27 8.85 -15.41
CA PRO A 126 4.11 9.51 -15.97
C PRO A 126 4.08 10.90 -15.34
N ASP A 127 4.21 11.93 -16.19
CA ASP A 127 4.00 13.35 -15.95
C ASP A 127 3.16 13.62 -14.67
N ALA A 128 3.60 14.54 -13.79
CA ALA A 128 3.16 14.73 -12.39
C ALA A 128 1.63 14.81 -12.13
N ARG A 129 0.81 14.82 -13.19
CA ARG A 129 -0.64 14.59 -13.20
C ARG A 129 -1.08 13.12 -13.05
N ARG A 130 -0.17 12.14 -13.07
CA ARG A 130 -0.49 10.69 -13.08
C ARG A 130 -0.02 9.91 -11.85
N CYS A 131 0.46 10.58 -10.80
CA CYS A 131 0.94 9.94 -9.56
C CYS A 131 -0.10 9.06 -8.83
N PHE A 132 -1.37 9.02 -9.24
CA PHE A 132 -2.40 8.15 -8.64
C PHE A 132 -2.75 6.91 -9.48
N TYR A 133 -2.24 6.76 -10.70
CA TYR A 133 -2.56 5.62 -11.58
C TYR A 133 -1.35 5.22 -12.43
N MET A 134 -0.49 4.36 -11.88
CA MET A 134 0.39 3.52 -12.69
C MET A 134 0.05 2.05 -12.39
N PRO A 135 -0.61 1.33 -13.31
CA PRO A 135 -0.72 -0.11 -13.19
C PRO A 135 0.69 -0.68 -13.43
N ARG A 136 1.29 -1.29 -12.39
CA ARG A 136 2.52 -2.07 -12.59
C ARG A 136 2.20 -3.21 -13.57
N PRO A 137 3.03 -3.44 -14.60
CA PRO A 137 2.92 -4.65 -15.41
C PRO A 137 3.14 -5.86 -14.50
N HIS A 138 2.27 -6.86 -14.68
CA HIS A 138 2.13 -8.07 -13.90
C HIS A 138 3.48 -8.67 -13.43
N MET A 139 3.86 -8.37 -12.19
CA MET A 139 4.80 -9.21 -11.46
C MET A 139 3.97 -10.27 -10.73
N PRO A 140 4.28 -11.57 -10.88
CA PRO A 140 3.57 -12.62 -10.17
C PRO A 140 3.72 -12.41 -8.66
N ILE A 141 2.59 -12.41 -7.95
CA ILE A 141 2.46 -12.09 -6.51
C ILE A 141 3.32 -12.95 -5.58
N TRP A 142 3.87 -14.04 -6.10
CA TRP A 142 4.69 -15.02 -5.38
C TRP A 142 6.14 -14.56 -5.14
N THR A 143 6.65 -13.53 -5.82
CA THR A 143 8.02 -13.03 -5.60
C THR A 143 8.14 -12.11 -4.37
N VAL A 144 7.04 -11.50 -3.92
CA VAL A 144 7.02 -10.66 -2.70
C VAL A 144 6.92 -11.49 -1.42
N TRP A 145 6.38 -12.71 -1.49
CA TRP A 145 6.13 -13.58 -0.34
C TRP A 145 7.25 -14.57 -0.01
N ARG A 146 8.39 -14.55 -0.73
CA ARG A 146 9.49 -15.52 -0.53
C ARG A 146 10.62 -15.02 0.38
N TRP A 147 10.36 -14.07 1.27
CA TRP A 147 11.32 -13.58 2.27
C TRP A 147 10.66 -13.14 3.59
N LYS A 148 9.70 -13.94 4.07
CA LYS A 148 9.28 -13.96 5.48
C LYS A 148 8.94 -15.39 5.88
#